data_AF-A0A7D9HW32-F1
#
_entry.id   AF-A0A7D9HW32-F1
#
_cell.length_a   1.000
_cell.length_b   1.000
_cell.length_c   1.000
_cell.angle_alpha   90.00
_cell.angle_beta   90.00
_cell.angle_gamma   90.00
#
_symmetry.space_group_name_H-M   'P 1'
#
loop_
_entity.id
_entity.type
_entity.pdbx_description
1 polymer ?
#
loop_
_entity_poly.entity_id
_entity_poly.type
_entity_poly.pdbx_seq_one_letter_code
_entity_poly.pdbx_strand_id
1 'polypeptide(L)'
;MLKSLDTAKATGPDGIPAKLLKETADVIAPSLCTLFNKSISSGSLPDEWKTANIVPIHKKGDNKHAENYRPISLLCITSKVLERCVLNNVKYRLLEAVNICQHGFMSGRSCVTNLIDALNYVGSCLDRGEQIDMIYMDMSKAFDKVNHDVLIQKLRNDYGFGGNLLRWFRSYLTNRKQRVTVFGATSNPLSVTSGVPQGSILGPALFL
;
A
#
# COMPACT_ATOMS: atom_id res chain seq x y z
N MET A 1 14.45 1.64 -12.53
CA MET A 1 13.07 1.57 -11.96
C MET A 1 11.99 1.78 -13.03
N LEU A 2 12.11 2.78 -13.92
CA LEU A 2 11.12 2.98 -14.99
C LEU A 2 11.15 1.87 -16.06
N LYS A 3 12.35 1.40 -16.46
CA LYS A 3 12.51 0.28 -17.41
C LYS A 3 11.91 -1.05 -16.93
N SER A 4 11.68 -1.21 -15.63
CA SER A 4 11.05 -2.40 -15.04
C SER A 4 9.54 -2.25 -14.81
N LEU A 5 8.91 -1.19 -15.31
CA LEU A 5 7.46 -1.03 -15.22
C LEU A 5 6.76 -2.10 -16.08
N ASP A 6 5.66 -2.60 -15.53
CA ASP A 6 4.73 -3.47 -16.23
C ASP A 6 3.80 -2.60 -17.08
N THR A 7 3.91 -2.74 -18.39
CA THR A 7 3.18 -1.93 -19.37
C THR A 7 1.71 -2.30 -19.49
N ALA A 8 1.29 -3.44 -18.95
CA ALA A 8 -0.11 -3.87 -18.93
C ALA A 8 -0.91 -3.25 -17.77
N LYS A 9 -0.26 -2.51 -16.87
CA LYS A 9 -0.96 -1.85 -15.75
C LYS A 9 -1.84 -0.72 -16.24
N ALA A 10 -3.04 -0.65 -15.65
CA ALA A 10 -3.99 0.44 -15.86
C ALA A 10 -3.41 1.79 -15.38
N THR A 11 -3.88 2.86 -16.03
CA THR A 11 -3.50 4.24 -15.74
C THR A 11 -4.14 4.75 -14.45
N GLY A 12 -3.49 5.73 -13.83
CA GLY A 12 -4.05 6.50 -12.72
C GLY A 12 -4.96 7.63 -13.22
N PRO A 13 -5.37 8.54 -12.32
CA PRO A 13 -6.19 9.70 -12.66
C PRO A 13 -5.58 10.68 -13.66
N ASP A 14 -4.24 10.66 -13.80
CA ASP A 14 -3.47 11.49 -14.73
C ASP A 14 -3.46 10.97 -16.17
N GLY A 15 -3.97 9.75 -16.41
CA GLY A 15 -4.01 9.14 -17.74
C GLY A 15 -2.65 8.72 -18.30
N ILE A 16 -1.56 8.80 -17.52
CA ILE A 16 -0.21 8.51 -18.00
C ILE A 16 0.05 6.99 -17.97
N PRO A 17 0.25 6.31 -19.12
CA PRO A 17 0.46 4.87 -19.15
C PRO A 17 1.89 4.47 -18.76
N ALA A 18 2.01 3.29 -18.16
CA ALA A 18 3.31 2.70 -17.82
C ALA A 18 4.21 2.54 -19.05
N LYS A 19 3.62 2.23 -20.21
CA LYS A 19 4.33 2.10 -21.49
C LYS A 19 5.10 3.37 -21.85
N LEU A 20 4.44 4.53 -21.76
CA LEU A 20 5.09 5.81 -22.04
C LEU A 20 6.29 6.03 -21.11
N LEU A 21 6.09 5.88 -19.80
CA LEU A 21 7.16 6.07 -18.81
C LEU A 21 8.35 5.11 -19.01
N LYS A 22 8.08 3.89 -19.51
CA LYS A 22 9.09 2.88 -19.78
C LYS A 22 9.88 3.20 -21.04
N GLU A 23 9.20 3.59 -22.12
CA GLU A 23 9.81 3.90 -23.42
C GLU A 23 10.59 5.22 -23.37
N THR A 24 10.12 6.22 -22.61
CA THR A 24 10.80 7.51 -22.44
C THR A 24 11.69 7.57 -21.19
N ALA A 25 12.02 6.41 -20.60
CA ALA A 25 12.67 6.33 -19.29
C ALA A 25 13.97 7.14 -19.21
N ASP A 26 14.82 7.05 -20.25
CA ASP A 26 16.13 7.69 -20.25
C ASP A 26 16.04 9.22 -20.32
N VAL A 27 14.95 9.75 -20.90
CA VAL A 27 14.71 11.19 -21.05
C VAL A 27 13.98 11.77 -19.83
N ILE A 28 12.99 11.06 -19.29
CA ILE A 28 12.11 11.59 -18.23
C ILE A 28 12.68 11.38 -16.82
N ALA A 29 13.59 10.42 -16.64
CA ALA A 29 14.14 10.07 -15.33
C ALA A 29 14.79 11.27 -14.59
N PRO A 30 15.60 12.14 -15.23
CA PRO A 30 16.18 13.30 -14.55
C PRO A 30 15.12 14.26 -14.00
N SER A 31 14.07 14.55 -14.78
CA SER A 31 12.98 15.44 -14.36
C SER A 31 12.18 14.84 -13.19
N LEU A 32 11.87 13.54 -13.26
CA LEU A 32 11.20 12.84 -12.15
C LEU A 32 12.08 12.80 -10.90
N CYS A 33 13.39 12.60 -11.05
CA CYS A 33 14.33 12.62 -9.93
C CYS A 33 14.32 13.97 -9.21
N THR A 34 14.39 15.08 -9.96
CA THR A 34 14.29 16.43 -9.41
C THR A 34 12.96 16.65 -8.68
N LEU A 35 11.85 16.22 -9.28
CA LEU A 35 10.53 16.31 -8.67
C LEU A 35 10.42 15.49 -7.37
N PHE A 36 10.93 14.26 -7.38
CA PHE A 36 10.95 13.38 -6.22
C PHE A 36 11.78 13.95 -5.08
N ASN A 37 12.99 14.44 -5.38
CA ASN A 37 13.86 15.09 -4.40
C ASN A 37 13.20 16.34 -3.82
N LYS A 38 12.52 17.14 -4.64
CA LYS A 38 11.77 18.32 -4.16
C LYS A 38 10.60 17.91 -3.26
N SER A 39 9.87 16.86 -3.61
CA SER A 39 8.76 16.33 -2.80
C SER A 39 9.27 15.88 -1.42
N ILE A 40 10.34 15.09 -1.37
CA ILE A 40 10.91 14.60 -0.10
C ILE A 40 11.54 15.73 0.71
N SER A 41 12.32 16.61 0.09
CA SER A 41 12.98 17.73 0.80
C SER A 41 12.00 18.79 1.32
N SER A 42 10.87 19.00 0.66
CA SER A 42 9.79 19.86 1.20
C SER A 42 8.92 19.15 2.23
N GLY A 43 8.93 17.81 2.24
CA GLY A 43 8.06 17.00 3.06
C GLY A 43 6.62 16.99 2.59
N SER A 44 6.37 17.14 1.28
CA SER A 44 5.01 17.16 0.73
C SER A 44 4.88 16.33 -0.55
N LEU A 45 3.78 15.58 -0.66
CA LEU A 45 3.38 14.91 -1.89
C LEU A 45 2.60 15.91 -2.79
N PRO A 46 2.84 15.94 -4.12
CA PRO A 46 2.00 16.67 -5.06
C PRO A 46 0.52 16.31 -4.91
N ASP A 47 -0.36 17.32 -4.98
CA ASP A 47 -1.80 17.12 -4.75
C ASP A 47 -2.46 16.32 -5.87
N GLU A 48 -1.94 16.40 -7.10
CA GLU A 48 -2.37 15.58 -8.23
C GLU A 48 -2.21 14.08 -7.95
N TRP A 49 -1.21 13.70 -7.15
CA TRP A 49 -0.93 12.31 -6.78
C TRP A 49 -1.75 11.83 -5.56
N LYS A 50 -2.52 12.73 -4.93
CA LYS A 50 -3.41 12.40 -3.81
C LYS A 50 -4.81 11.97 -4.26
N THR A 51 -5.06 11.95 -5.57
CA THR A 51 -6.30 11.44 -6.14
C THR A 51 -6.15 9.98 -6.58
N ALA A 52 -7.19 9.17 -6.36
CA ALA A 52 -7.27 7.79 -6.84
C ALA A 52 -8.56 7.52 -7.61
N ASN A 53 -8.48 6.71 -8.67
CA ASN A 53 -9.67 6.13 -9.28
C ASN A 53 -9.93 4.77 -8.63
N ILE A 54 -11.13 4.56 -8.10
CA ILE A 54 -11.57 3.30 -7.52
C ILE A 54 -12.25 2.48 -8.61
N VAL A 55 -11.66 1.33 -8.92
CA VAL A 55 -12.25 0.34 -9.81
C VAL A 55 -12.79 -0.81 -8.96
N PRO A 56 -14.12 -1.02 -8.91
CA PRO A 56 -14.71 -2.11 -8.15
C PRO A 56 -14.49 -3.43 -8.88
N ILE A 57 -13.86 -4.40 -8.21
CA ILE A 57 -13.68 -5.77 -8.73
C ILE A 57 -14.59 -6.70 -7.96
N HIS A 58 -15.48 -7.42 -8.66
CA HIS A 58 -16.38 -8.38 -8.02
C HIS A 58 -15.56 -9.49 -7.35
N LYS A 59 -15.87 -9.77 -6.07
CA LYS A 59 -15.16 -10.74 -5.24
C LYS A 59 -15.93 -12.05 -5.08
N LYS A 60 -17.20 -11.96 -4.69
CA LYS A 60 -18.07 -13.12 -4.38
C LYS A 60 -19.53 -12.68 -4.25
N GLY A 61 -20.48 -13.62 -4.25
CA GLY A 61 -21.89 -13.33 -3.96
C GLY A 61 -22.59 -12.53 -5.07
N ASP A 62 -23.74 -11.95 -4.73
CA ASP A 62 -24.58 -11.19 -5.67
C ASP A 62 -23.91 -9.87 -6.11
N ASN A 63 -23.88 -9.64 -7.42
CA ASN A 63 -23.30 -8.45 -8.05
C ASN A 63 -24.12 -7.16 -7.83
N LYS A 64 -25.31 -7.25 -7.24
CA LYS A 64 -26.12 -6.08 -6.89
C LYS A 64 -25.68 -5.39 -5.59
N HIS A 65 -24.88 -6.05 -4.75
CA HIS A 65 -24.46 -5.52 -3.46
C HIS A 65 -23.03 -4.97 -3.51
N ALA A 66 -22.84 -3.72 -3.07
CA ALA A 66 -21.53 -3.05 -3.14
C ALA A 66 -20.46 -3.72 -2.25
N GLU A 67 -20.85 -4.32 -1.12
CA GLU A 67 -19.95 -5.07 -0.22
C GLU A 67 -19.30 -6.30 -0.87
N ASN A 68 -19.87 -6.79 -1.97
CA ASN A 68 -19.37 -7.93 -2.72
C ASN A 68 -18.25 -7.53 -3.71
N TYR A 69 -17.89 -6.25 -3.77
CA TYR A 69 -16.80 -5.72 -4.56
C TYR A 69 -15.60 -5.33 -3.70
N ARG A 70 -14.40 -5.55 -4.24
CA ARG A 70 -13.15 -5.01 -3.72
C ARG A 70 -12.84 -3.68 -4.42
N PRO A 71 -12.67 -2.58 -3.69
CA PRO A 71 -12.24 -1.33 -4.28
C PRO A 71 -10.73 -1.39 -4.55
N ILE A 72 -10.33 -1.39 -5.83
CA ILE A 72 -8.90 -1.24 -6.19
C ILE A 72 -8.62 0.23 -6.50
N SER A 73 -7.67 0.81 -5.78
CA SER A 73 -7.18 2.16 -6.03
C SER A 73 -6.15 2.18 -7.15
N LEU A 74 -6.53 2.76 -8.29
CA LEU A 74 -5.59 3.14 -9.34
C LEU A 74 -5.00 4.51 -9.00
N LEU A 75 -3.71 4.50 -8.68
CA LEU A 75 -2.90 5.68 -8.37
C LEU A 75 -2.07 6.09 -9.58
N CYS A 76 -1.64 7.36 -9.62
CA CYS A 76 -0.64 7.82 -10.57
C CYS A 76 0.60 6.92 -10.54
N ILE A 77 1.05 6.47 -11.71
CA ILE A 77 2.16 5.51 -11.80
C ILE A 77 3.46 6.17 -11.31
N THR A 78 3.65 7.45 -11.63
CA THR A 78 4.76 8.28 -11.14
C THR A 78 4.78 8.39 -9.61
N SER A 79 3.60 8.55 -8.98
CA SER A 79 3.47 8.50 -7.52
C SER A 79 3.94 7.16 -6.96
N LYS A 80 3.54 6.03 -7.57
CA LYS A 80 3.98 4.68 -7.16
C LYS A 80 5.48 4.47 -7.33
N VAL A 81 6.12 5.13 -8.30
CA VAL A 81 7.58 5.12 -8.45
C VAL A 81 8.22 5.86 -7.27
N LEU A 82 7.72 7.04 -6.89
CA LEU A 82 8.19 7.74 -5.69
C LEU A 82 7.99 6.90 -4.42
N GLU A 83 6.81 6.31 -4.25
CA GLU A 83 6.53 5.42 -3.11
C GLU A 83 7.56 4.27 -3.04
N ARG A 84 7.96 3.71 -4.18
CA ARG A 84 9.00 2.68 -4.23
C ARG A 84 10.37 3.21 -3.85
N CYS A 85 10.73 4.40 -4.29
CA CYS A 85 11.96 5.07 -3.85
C CYS A 85 11.95 5.25 -2.32
N VAL A 86 10.85 5.77 -1.75
CA VAL A 86 10.72 5.95 -0.30
C VAL A 86 10.80 4.61 0.42
N LEU A 87 10.03 3.61 -0.01
CA LEU A 87 10.01 2.28 0.58
C LEU A 87 11.42 1.68 0.60
N ASN A 88 12.16 1.73 -0.50
CA ASN A 88 13.52 1.18 -0.55
C ASN A 88 14.47 1.82 0.48
N ASN A 89 14.25 3.08 0.84
CA ASN A 89 15.05 3.77 1.85
C ASN A 89 14.61 3.49 3.30
N VAL A 90 13.32 3.21 3.53
CA VAL A 90 12.79 3.01 4.89
C VAL A 90 12.53 1.56 5.26
N LYS A 91 12.51 0.65 4.27
CA LYS A 91 12.10 -0.75 4.41
C LYS A 91 12.85 -1.48 5.50
N TYR A 92 14.17 -1.29 5.60
CA TYR A 92 14.97 -1.96 6.63
C TYR A 92 14.45 -1.64 8.03
N ARG A 93 14.26 -0.36 8.35
CA ARG A 93 13.75 0.08 9.66
C ARG A 93 12.31 -0.33 9.92
N LEU A 94 11.46 -0.31 8.88
CA LEU A 94 10.08 -0.78 9.02
C LEU A 94 10.02 -2.27 9.33
N LEU A 95 10.82 -3.10 8.65
CA LEU A 95 10.74 -4.55 8.77
C LEU A 95 11.46 -5.10 10.00
N GLU A 96 12.42 -4.38 10.57
CA GLU A 96 13.15 -4.80 11.77
C GLU A 96 12.23 -4.89 13.01
N ALA A 97 11.19 -4.05 13.08
CA ALA A 97 10.22 -4.07 14.17
C ALA A 97 9.08 -5.11 13.98
N VAL A 98 8.99 -5.73 12.79
CA VAL A 98 7.92 -6.68 12.49
C VAL A 98 8.19 -8.01 13.18
N ASN A 99 7.16 -8.57 13.80
CA ASN A 99 7.26 -9.83 14.53
C ASN A 99 7.75 -10.99 13.64
N ILE A 100 8.61 -11.85 14.18
CA ILE A 100 9.18 -13.00 13.46
C ILE A 100 8.13 -14.02 13.01
N CYS A 101 6.92 -14.01 13.55
CA CYS A 101 5.79 -14.85 13.13
C CYS A 101 4.94 -14.21 12.02
N GLN A 102 5.30 -13.02 11.50
CA GLN A 102 4.55 -12.37 10.43
C GLN A 102 4.89 -12.99 9.06
N HIS A 103 3.92 -13.58 8.36
CA HIS A 103 4.15 -14.10 7.00
C HIS A 103 3.62 -13.17 5.91
N GLY A 104 2.50 -12.48 6.18
CA GLY A 104 1.87 -11.58 5.21
C GLY A 104 2.80 -10.44 4.84
N PHE A 105 2.96 -10.20 3.54
CA PHE A 105 3.78 -9.12 2.96
C PHE A 105 5.29 -9.20 3.25
N MET A 106 5.78 -10.33 3.78
CA MET A 106 7.20 -10.55 4.06
C MET A 106 7.89 -11.28 2.90
N SER A 107 9.08 -10.82 2.53
CA SER A 107 9.89 -11.47 1.49
C SER A 107 10.34 -12.85 1.95
N GLY A 108 10.22 -13.85 1.08
CA GLY A 108 10.60 -15.24 1.41
C GLY A 108 9.61 -15.98 2.31
N ARG A 109 8.44 -15.39 2.62
CA ARG A 109 7.38 -16.03 3.39
C ARG A 109 6.10 -16.10 2.57
N SER A 110 5.27 -17.10 2.86
CA SER A 110 4.01 -17.34 2.15
C SER A 110 2.97 -17.94 3.09
N CYS A 111 1.74 -18.11 2.59
CA CYS A 111 0.69 -18.86 3.31
C CYS A 111 1.12 -20.31 3.57
N VAL A 112 1.94 -20.89 2.68
CA VAL A 112 2.43 -22.27 2.85
C VAL A 112 3.44 -22.34 3.99
N THR A 113 4.38 -21.40 4.09
CA THR A 113 5.33 -21.41 5.22
C THR A 113 4.60 -21.17 6.54
N ASN A 114 3.57 -20.32 6.56
CA ASN A 114 2.76 -20.13 7.76
C ASN A 114 2.01 -21.39 8.18
N LEU A 115 1.43 -22.10 7.21
CA LEU A 115 0.73 -23.36 7.47
C LEU A 115 1.69 -24.43 8.00
N ILE A 116 2.89 -24.54 7.44
CA ILE A 116 3.91 -25.48 7.92
C ILE A 116 4.28 -25.18 9.37
N ASP A 117 4.55 -23.92 9.72
CA ASP A 117 4.91 -23.54 11.08
C ASP A 117 3.76 -23.83 12.06
N ALA A 118 2.52 -23.54 11.67
CA ALA A 118 1.33 -23.85 12.47
C ALA A 118 1.14 -25.36 12.67
N LEU A 119 1.26 -26.16 11.60
CA LEU A 119 1.12 -27.62 11.68
C LEU A 119 2.24 -28.26 12.51
N ASN A 120 3.47 -27.76 12.42
CA ASN A 120 4.59 -28.24 13.23
C ASN A 120 4.36 -27.95 14.72
N TYR A 121 3.87 -26.75 15.05
CA TYR A 121 3.50 -26.41 16.42
C TYR A 121 2.41 -27.34 16.96
N VAL A 122 1.35 -27.55 16.17
CA VAL A 122 0.24 -28.44 16.54
C VAL A 122 0.70 -29.87 16.74
N GLY A 123 1.44 -30.43 15.78
CA GLY A 123 1.97 -31.79 15.85
C GLY A 123 2.82 -31.99 17.11
N SER A 124 3.70 -31.03 17.41
CA SER A 124 4.56 -31.08 18.60
C SER A 124 3.77 -31.08 19.92
N CYS A 125 2.67 -30.33 20.00
CA CYS A 125 1.79 -30.33 21.17
C CYS A 125 0.99 -31.64 21.28
N LEU A 126 0.51 -32.17 20.16
CA LEU A 126 -0.19 -33.47 20.13
C LEU A 126 0.72 -34.62 20.58
N ASP A 127 1.98 -34.64 20.14
CA ASP A 127 2.98 -35.65 20.55
C ASP A 127 3.25 -35.62 22.07
N ARG A 128 3.07 -34.45 22.71
CA ARG A 128 3.18 -34.29 24.17
C ARG A 128 1.87 -34.55 24.92
N GLY A 129 0.78 -34.84 24.22
CA GLY A 129 -0.55 -35.01 24.81
C GLY A 129 -1.15 -33.71 25.37
N GLU A 130 -0.71 -32.55 24.87
CA GLU A 130 -1.22 -31.24 25.30
C GLU A 130 -2.55 -30.89 24.59
N GLN A 131 -3.42 -30.14 25.27
CA GLN A 131 -4.59 -29.52 24.65
C GLN A 131 -4.16 -28.28 23.84
N ILE A 132 -4.76 -28.09 22.67
CA ILE A 132 -4.48 -26.97 21.78
C ILE A 132 -5.78 -26.27 21.43
N ASP A 133 -5.83 -24.96 21.67
CA ASP A 133 -6.94 -24.09 21.28
C ASP A 133 -6.44 -23.06 20.25
N MET A 134 -7.18 -22.89 19.16
CA MET A 134 -6.85 -21.92 18.11
C MET A 134 -7.91 -20.84 17.98
N ILE A 135 -7.45 -19.58 18.00
CA ILE A 135 -8.31 -18.41 17.80
C ILE A 135 -7.95 -17.76 16.47
N TYR A 136 -8.90 -17.78 15.53
CA TYR A 136 -8.77 -17.08 14.25
C TYR A 136 -9.39 -15.68 14.35
N MET A 137 -8.60 -14.66 14.00
CA MET A 137 -9.03 -13.27 13.96
C MET A 137 -8.98 -12.74 12.52
N ASP A 138 -10.02 -12.05 12.08
CA ASP A 138 -10.07 -11.37 10.78
C ASP A 138 -10.42 -9.89 10.95
N MET A 139 -9.68 -9.03 10.25
CA MET A 139 -9.89 -7.59 10.30
C MET A 139 -10.76 -7.12 9.14
N SER A 140 -11.99 -6.70 9.45
CA SER A 140 -12.91 -6.14 8.47
C SER A 140 -12.39 -4.82 7.88
N LYS A 141 -12.14 -4.79 6.56
CA LYS A 141 -11.64 -3.63 5.81
C LYS A 141 -10.31 -3.08 6.37
N ALA A 142 -9.37 -3.97 6.64
CA ALA A 142 -8.12 -3.66 7.35
C ALA A 142 -7.35 -2.46 6.76
N PHE A 143 -7.18 -2.42 5.42
CA PHE A 143 -6.49 -1.32 4.74
C PHE A 143 -7.26 0.01 4.81
N ASP A 144 -8.59 -0.02 4.80
CA ASP A 144 -9.43 1.20 4.78
C ASP A 144 -9.57 1.84 6.17
N LYS A 145 -9.28 1.09 7.24
CA LYS A 145 -9.51 1.51 8.63
C LYS A 145 -8.27 1.99 9.38
N VAL A 146 -7.10 2.01 8.75
CA VAL A 146 -5.87 2.49 9.39
C VAL A 146 -6.03 3.96 9.82
N ASN A 147 -5.92 4.25 11.11
CA ASN A 147 -5.98 5.62 11.60
C ASN A 147 -4.67 6.37 11.26
N HIS A 148 -4.78 7.50 10.57
CA HIS A 148 -3.63 8.27 10.10
C HIS A 148 -2.79 8.85 11.24
N ASP A 149 -3.42 9.37 12.29
CA ASP A 149 -2.70 9.97 13.42
C ASP A 149 -1.94 8.91 14.21
N VAL A 150 -2.56 7.76 14.47
CA VAL A 150 -1.91 6.62 15.13
C VAL A 150 -0.72 6.13 14.29
N LEU A 151 -0.90 5.98 12.97
CA LEU A 151 0.18 5.57 12.08
C LEU A 151 1.35 6.57 12.11
N ILE A 152 1.07 7.88 12.03
CA ILE A 152 2.11 8.91 12.10
C ILE A 152 2.81 8.92 13.46
N GLN A 153 2.08 8.71 14.57
CA GLN A 153 2.67 8.58 15.90
C GLN A 153 3.60 7.37 15.98
N LYS A 154 3.19 6.20 15.48
CA LYS A 154 4.05 5.01 15.41
C LYS A 154 5.32 5.26 14.60
N LEU A 155 5.18 5.83 13.40
CA LEU A 155 6.33 6.18 12.55
C LEU A 155 7.32 7.11 13.25
N ARG A 156 6.83 8.03 14.08
CA ARG A 156 7.67 8.94 14.87
C ARG A 156 8.32 8.24 16.06
N ASN A 157 7.52 7.57 16.89
CA ASN A 157 7.93 7.13 18.23
C ASN A 157 8.63 5.77 18.19
N ASP A 158 8.12 4.83 17.39
CA ASP A 158 8.59 3.44 17.37
C ASP A 158 9.67 3.25 16.30
N TYR A 159 9.52 3.90 15.15
CA TYR A 159 10.46 3.79 14.01
C TYR A 159 11.48 4.94 13.91
N GLY A 160 11.35 5.96 14.77
CA GLY A 160 12.29 7.09 14.84
C GLY A 160 12.32 7.96 13.59
N PHE A 161 11.24 8.01 12.79
CA PHE A 161 11.17 8.89 11.63
C PHE A 161 10.85 10.33 12.04
N GLY A 162 11.59 11.28 11.47
CA GLY A 162 11.46 12.70 11.78
C GLY A 162 11.64 13.62 10.58
N GLY A 163 11.63 14.92 10.84
CA GLY A 163 11.90 15.95 9.84
C GLY A 163 10.96 15.90 8.64
N ASN A 164 11.52 16.15 7.46
CA ASN A 164 10.74 16.22 6.21
C ASN A 164 10.16 14.86 5.80
N LEU A 165 10.79 13.74 6.17
CA LEU A 165 10.27 12.41 5.87
C LEU A 165 8.96 12.13 6.62
N LEU A 166 8.89 12.46 7.92
CA LEU A 166 7.64 12.31 8.70
C LEU A 166 6.56 13.26 8.17
N ARG A 167 6.92 14.50 7.82
CA ARG A 167 6.01 15.45 7.17
C ARG A 167 5.49 14.91 5.83
N TRP A 168 6.36 14.25 5.06
CA TRP A 168 6.01 13.62 3.80
C TRP A 168 5.02 12.48 4.00
N PHE A 169 5.22 11.58 4.98
CA PHE A 169 4.24 10.54 5.31
C PHE A 169 2.90 11.14 5.72
N ARG A 170 2.89 12.22 6.50
CA ARG A 170 1.65 12.93 6.84
C ARG A 170 0.97 13.48 5.58
N SER A 171 1.72 14.18 4.71
CA SER A 171 1.20 14.69 3.44
C SER A 171 0.73 13.58 2.49
N TYR A 172 1.37 12.41 2.53
CA TYR A 172 0.99 11.23 1.75
C TYR A 172 -0.40 10.70 2.13
N LEU A 173 -0.75 10.75 3.42
CA LEU A 173 -2.01 10.23 3.97
C LEU A 173 -3.14 11.26 3.96
N THR A 174 -2.84 12.54 4.15
CA THR A 174 -3.86 13.60 4.30
C THR A 174 -4.32 14.18 2.97
N ASN A 175 -5.51 14.79 2.97
CA ASN A 175 -6.13 15.46 1.82
C ASN A 175 -6.25 14.57 0.56
N ARG A 176 -6.31 13.25 0.77
CA ARG A 176 -6.53 12.30 -0.32
C ARG A 176 -7.98 12.32 -0.78
N LYS A 177 -8.16 12.15 -2.09
CA LYS A 177 -9.48 12.05 -2.72
C LYS A 177 -9.58 10.75 -3.50
N GLN A 178 -10.77 10.20 -3.54
CA GLN A 178 -11.09 9.02 -4.34
C GLN A 178 -12.37 9.25 -5.13
N ARG A 179 -12.45 8.66 -6.32
CA ARG A 179 -13.66 8.67 -7.15
C ARG A 179 -13.86 7.31 -7.77
N VAL A 180 -15.09 6.83 -7.85
CA VAL A 180 -15.41 5.52 -8.43
C VAL A 180 -15.53 5.66 -9.93
N THR A 181 -14.85 4.79 -10.68
CA THR A 181 -14.92 4.76 -12.15
C THR A 181 -15.43 3.40 -12.61
N VAL A 182 -16.54 3.42 -13.37
CA VAL A 182 -17.20 2.22 -13.90
C VAL A 182 -17.62 2.50 -15.34
N PHE A 183 -17.21 1.65 -16.28
CA PHE A 183 -17.51 1.77 -17.71
C PHE A 183 -17.28 3.18 -18.30
N GLY A 184 -16.21 3.86 -17.87
CA GLY A 184 -15.85 5.21 -18.32
C GLY A 184 -16.58 6.36 -17.61
N ALA A 185 -17.67 6.08 -16.89
CA ALA A 185 -18.32 7.06 -16.02
C ALA A 185 -17.56 7.19 -14.69
N THR A 186 -17.46 8.42 -14.17
CA THR A 186 -16.72 8.70 -12.93
C THR A 186 -17.61 9.48 -11.95
N SER A 187 -17.61 9.07 -10.68
CA SER A 187 -18.36 9.74 -9.62
C SER A 187 -17.73 11.07 -9.21
N ASN A 188 -18.48 11.85 -8.42
CA ASN A 188 -17.90 12.96 -7.68
C ASN A 188 -16.78 12.46 -6.74
N PRO A 189 -15.72 13.27 -6.53
CA PRO A 189 -14.64 12.91 -5.63
C PRO A 189 -15.10 12.96 -4.16
N LEU A 190 -14.64 11.99 -3.38
CA LEU A 190 -14.84 11.91 -1.93
C LEU A 190 -13.50 11.95 -1.21
N SER A 191 -13.46 12.63 -0.07
CA SER A 191 -12.26 12.67 0.78
C SER A 191 -12.03 11.33 1.47
N VAL A 192 -10.77 10.92 1.56
CA VAL A 192 -10.34 9.72 2.29
C VAL A 192 -9.84 10.15 3.67
N THR A 193 -10.56 9.75 4.72
CA THR A 193 -10.29 10.15 6.11
C THR A 193 -9.54 9.11 6.92
N SER A 194 -9.44 7.88 6.41
CA SER A 194 -8.72 6.78 7.04
C SER A 194 -8.21 5.80 5.99
N GLY A 195 -7.27 4.97 6.40
CA GLY A 195 -6.75 3.87 5.61
C GLY A 195 -5.53 4.24 4.77
N VAL A 196 -4.97 3.21 4.16
CA VAL A 196 -3.89 3.30 3.19
C VAL A 196 -4.40 2.80 1.84
N PRO A 197 -4.01 3.42 0.70
CA PRO A 197 -4.63 3.08 -0.58
C PRO A 197 -4.39 1.63 -1.00
N GLN A 198 -5.45 0.89 -1.29
CA GLN A 198 -5.37 -0.51 -1.72
C GLN A 198 -4.88 -0.58 -3.18
N GLY A 199 -3.58 -0.84 -3.35
CA GLY A 199 -2.90 -0.77 -4.65
C GLY A 199 -1.68 0.16 -4.65
N SER A 200 -1.42 0.84 -3.54
CA SER A 200 -0.17 1.54 -3.29
C SER A 200 0.99 0.56 -3.04
N ILE A 201 2.22 1.06 -3.20
CA ILE A 201 3.45 0.34 -2.88
C ILE A 201 3.77 0.46 -1.39
N LEU A 202 3.52 1.63 -0.79
CA LEU A 202 3.74 1.84 0.64
C LEU A 202 2.66 1.23 1.52
N GLY A 203 1.42 1.09 1.03
CA GLY A 203 0.28 0.65 1.83
C GLY A 203 0.51 -0.64 2.62
N PRO A 204 1.01 -1.73 2.02
CA PRO A 204 1.33 -2.94 2.76
C PRO A 204 2.34 -2.73 3.88
N ALA A 205 3.40 -1.95 3.64
CA ALA A 205 4.44 -1.68 4.63
C ALA A 205 3.97 -0.75 5.76
N LEU A 206 3.01 0.14 5.48
CA LEU A 206 2.39 1.01 6.48
C LEU A 206 1.25 0.34 7.24
N PHE A 207 0.75 -0.79 6.76
CA PHE A 207 -0.27 -1.58 7.41
C PHE A 207 0.30 -2.53 8.47
N LEU A 208 1.50 -3.08 8.20
CA LEU A 208 2.27 -3.88 9.17
C LEU A 208 2.67 -3.03 10.38
#